data_AF-A0A258L162-F1
#
_entry.id   AF-A0A258L162-F1
#
_cell.length_a   1.000
_cell.length_b   1.000
_cell.length_c   1.000
_cell.angle_alpha   90.00
_cell.angle_beta   90.00
_cell.angle_gamma   90.00
#
_symmetry.space_group_name_H-M   'P 1'
#
loop_
_entity.id
_entity.type
_entity.pdbx_description
1 polymer ?
#
loop_
_entity_poly.entity_id
_entity_poly.type
_entity_poly.pdbx_seq_one_letter_code
_entity_poly.pdbx_strand_id
1 'polypeptide(L)' 'MSPDGDQVGRVWTTPAGVNLGPLELIADGKARNYVLQIGDRRFHGFVVRRGQAVFGYVDRCPHAGLPLAQ' A
#
# COMPACT_ATOMS: atom_id res chain seq x y z
N MET A 1 -17.63 -7.57 18.75
CA MET A 1 -16.62 -6.99 17.84
C MET A 1 -15.69 -6.13 18.68
N SER A 2 -14.51 -6.64 19.02
CA SER A 2 -13.48 -5.81 19.68
C SER A 2 -12.87 -4.84 18.67
N PRO A 3 -12.53 -3.60 19.06
CA PRO A 3 -11.96 -2.59 18.16
C PRO A 3 -10.49 -2.81 17.79
N ASP A 4 -9.84 -3.89 18.24
CA ASP A 4 -8.42 -4.18 18.00
C ASP A 4 -8.17 -5.04 16.74
N GLY A 5 -8.75 -4.65 15.61
CA GLY A 5 -8.54 -5.33 14.32
C GLY A 5 -7.25 -4.98 13.59
N ASP A 6 -6.50 -3.96 14.05
CA ASP A 6 -5.51 -3.25 13.21
C ASP A 6 -4.03 -3.48 13.61
N GLN A 7 -3.74 -4.32 14.60
CA GLN A 7 -2.36 -4.56 15.07
C GLN A 7 -1.87 -6.01 14.88
N VAL A 8 -2.76 -7.00 14.89
CA VAL A 8 -2.35 -8.41 14.73
C VAL A 8 -2.33 -8.77 13.24
N GLY A 9 -1.24 -8.40 12.58
CA GLY A 9 -0.94 -8.88 11.23
C GLY A 9 -0.57 -7.82 10.19
N ARG A 10 -0.24 -6.57 10.56
CA ARG A 10 0.27 -5.60 9.58
C ARG A 10 1.77 -5.74 9.38
N VAL A 11 2.23 -5.67 8.14
CA VAL A 11 3.66 -5.58 7.78
C VAL A 11 3.91 -4.34 6.95
N TRP A 12 5.16 -3.85 7.03
CA TRP A 12 5.56 -2.57 6.46
C TRP A 12 6.64 -2.68 5.39
N THR A 13 7.02 -3.91 5.07
CA THR A 13 7.93 -4.23 3.97
C THR A 13 7.30 -5.30 3.10
N THR A 14 7.68 -5.29 1.82
CA THR A 14 7.33 -6.32 0.86
C THR A 14 8.59 -7.07 0.44
N PRO A 15 8.49 -8.36 0.06
CA PRO A 15 9.51 -8.99 -0.75
C PRO A 15 9.78 -8.19 -2.02
N ALA A 16 10.99 -8.29 -2.57
CA ALA A 16 11.28 -7.72 -3.88
C ALA A 16 10.55 -8.52 -4.98
N GLY A 17 10.21 -7.84 -6.08
CA GLY A 17 9.64 -8.48 -7.27
C GLY A 17 8.15 -8.83 -7.19
N VAL A 18 7.41 -8.32 -6.19
CA VAL A 18 5.95 -8.47 -6.16
C VAL A 18 5.33 -7.72 -7.35
N ASN A 19 4.63 -8.45 -8.22
CA ASN A 19 3.96 -7.88 -9.39
C ASN A 19 2.65 -7.20 -8.98
N LEU A 20 2.50 -5.91 -9.29
CA LEU A 20 1.31 -5.09 -8.99
C LEU A 20 0.37 -4.89 -10.19
N GLY A 21 0.68 -5.53 -11.31
CA GLY A 21 -0.02 -5.42 -12.58
C GLY A 21 0.61 -4.39 -13.54
N PRO A 22 -0.02 -4.15 -14.70
CA PRO A 22 0.47 -3.21 -15.70
C PRO A 22 0.42 -1.76 -15.21
N LEU A 23 1.31 -0.92 -15.76
CA LEU A 23 1.46 0.49 -15.38
C LEU A 23 0.16 1.29 -15.54
N GLU A 24 -0.66 0.92 -16.52
CA GLU A 24 -1.93 1.54 -16.90
C GLU A 24 -3.02 1.34 -15.84
N LEU A 25 -2.85 0.39 -14.90
CA LEU A 25 -3.72 0.29 -13.74
C LEU A 25 -3.64 1.51 -12.83
N ILE A 26 -2.56 2.29 -12.94
CA ILE A 26 -2.37 3.56 -12.25
C ILE A 26 -2.47 4.65 -13.32
N ALA A 27 -3.55 5.43 -13.27
CA ALA A 27 -3.71 6.56 -14.16
C ALA A 27 -2.57 7.57 -13.95
N ASP A 28 -2.13 8.24 -15.01
CA ASP A 28 -1.06 9.22 -14.90
C ASP A 28 -1.45 10.37 -13.94
N GLY A 29 -0.50 10.77 -13.09
CA GLY A 29 -0.72 11.74 -12.03
C GLY A 29 -1.63 11.28 -10.88
N LYS A 30 -1.99 9.99 -10.81
CA LYS A 30 -2.86 9.43 -9.77
C LYS A 30 -2.12 8.42 -8.88
N ALA A 31 -2.76 8.14 -7.74
CA ALA A 31 -2.35 7.11 -6.81
C ALA A 31 -3.29 5.91 -6.89
N ARG A 32 -2.78 4.72 -6.57
CA ARG A 32 -3.58 3.51 -6.41
C ARG A 32 -3.17 2.77 -5.15
N ASN A 33 -4.16 2.37 -4.36
CA ASN A 33 -3.97 1.59 -3.14
C ASN A 33 -3.81 0.11 -3.47
N TYR A 34 -2.95 -0.56 -2.71
CA TYR A 34 -2.69 -1.98 -2.78
C TYR A 34 -2.68 -2.57 -1.37
N VAL A 35 -3.41 -3.67 -1.20
CA VAL A 35 -3.34 -4.52 -0.01
C VAL A 35 -2.78 -5.86 -0.44
N LEU A 36 -1.57 -6.19 0.04
CA LEU A 36 -0.87 -7.42 -0.30
C LEU A 36 -0.92 -8.36 0.88
N GLN A 37 -1.33 -9.60 0.65
CA GLN A 37 -1.18 -10.65 1.64
C GLN A 37 0.25 -11.22 1.60
N ILE A 38 0.90 -11.25 2.76
CA ILE A 38 2.28 -11.73 2.96
C ILE A 38 2.23 -12.76 4.09
N GLY A 39 2.10 -14.03 3.73
CA GLY A 39 1.75 -15.10 4.68
C GLY A 39 0.40 -14.81 5.33
N ASP A 40 0.38 -14.81 6.67
CA ASP A 40 -0.82 -14.51 7.48
C ASP A 40 -1.00 -13.01 7.74
N ARG A 41 -0.14 -12.17 7.16
CA ARG A 41 -0.08 -10.73 7.40
C ARG A 41 -0.48 -9.94 6.15
N ARG A 42 -0.79 -8.67 6.31
CA ARG A 42 -1.12 -7.74 5.22
C ARG A 42 -0.19 -6.53 5.19
N PHE A 43 0.34 -6.24 4.01
CA PHE A 43 0.97 -4.97 3.69
C PHE A 43 -0.07 -4.05 3.07
N HIS A 44 -0.10 -2.80 3.51
CA HIS A 44 -0.94 -1.76 2.95
C HIS A 44 -0.03 -0.64 2.46
N GLY A 45 -0.15 -0.31 1.19
CA GLY A 45 0.61 0.74 0.56
C GLY A 45 -0.12 1.31 -0.63
N PHE A 46 0.46 2.32 -1.23
CA PHE A 46 -0.05 2.89 -2.47
C PHE A 46 1.11 3.25 -3.39
N VAL A 47 0.82 3.26 -4.68
CA VAL A 47 1.79 3.65 -5.72
C VAL A 47 1.26 4.89 -6.41
N VAL A 48 2.13 5.88 -6.58
CA VAL A 48 1.87 7.10 -7.33
C VAL A 48 2.60 7.03 -8.67
N ARG A 49 1.89 7.28 -9.76
CA ARG A 49 2.48 7.38 -11.10
C ARG A 49 2.75 8.83 -11.49
N ARG A 50 3.91 9.06 -12.10
CA ARG A 50 4.30 10.33 -12.73
C ARG A 50 4.94 10.04 -14.09
N GLY A 51 4.15 10.14 -15.16
CA GLY A 51 4.57 9.74 -16.50
C GLY A 51 4.92 8.25 -16.57
N GLN A 52 6.21 7.94 -16.78
CA GLN A 52 6.73 6.56 -16.79
C GLN A 52 7.38 6.15 -15.46
N ALA A 53 7.47 7.06 -14.48
CA ALA A 53 8.00 6.77 -13.16
C ALA A 53 6.89 6.35 -12.20
N VAL A 54 7.21 5.42 -11.29
CA VAL A 54 6.33 4.96 -10.22
C VAL A 54 7.04 5.05 -8.88
N PHE A 55 6.31 5.49 -7.86
CA PHE A 55 6.80 5.67 -6.50
C PHE A 55 5.90 4.94 -5.53
N GLY A 56 6.46 3.98 -4.78
CA GLY A 56 5.74 3.24 -3.76
C GLY A 56 5.84 3.88 -2.38
N TYR A 57 4.74 3.89 -1.64
CA TYR A 57 4.66 4.43 -0.29
C TYR A 57 4.00 3.40 0.64
N VAL A 58 4.49 3.35 1.88
CA VAL A 58 3.85 2.60 2.95
C VAL A 58 2.67 3.43 3.46
N ASP A 59 1.47 2.85 3.49
CA ASP A 59 0.25 3.54 3.90
C ASP A 59 0.15 3.63 5.43
N ARG A 60 1.05 4.42 6.01
CA ARG A 60 1.14 4.68 7.44
C ARG A 60 1.27 6.18 7.66
N CYS A 61 0.21 6.84 8.13
CA CYS A 61 0.34 8.21 8.61
C CYS A 61 1.26 8.23 9.84
N PRO A 62 2.42 8.92 9.78
CA PRO A 62 3.40 8.95 10.87
C PRO A 62 2.92 9.74 12.09
N HIS A 63 1.81 10.47 11.98
CA HIS A 63 1.28 11.34 13.03
C HIS A 63 0.10 10.71 13.79
N ALA A 64 -0.84 10.07 13.08
CA ALA A 64 -2.09 9.58 13.69
C ALA A 64 -2.51 8.16 13.28
N GLY A 65 -1.73 7.44 12.46
CA GLY A 65 -2.04 6.06 12.05
C GLY A 65 -3.18 5.91 11.04
N LEU A 66 -3.78 7.02 10.56
CA LEU A 66 -4.84 7.01 9.54
C LEU A 66 -4.30 6.69 8.13
N PRO A 67 -5.11 6.11 7.21
CA PRO A 67 -4.73 5.90 5.81
C PRO A 67 -4.44 7.25 5.11
N LEU A 68 -3.33 7.33 4.37
CA LEU A 68 -2.87 8.55 3.69
C LEU A 68 -3.53 8.76 2.32
N ALA A 69 -4.07 7.70 1.73
CA ALA A 69 -4.75 7.75 0.44
C ALA A 69 -6.20 7.26 0.59
N GLN A 70 -7.14 8.21 0.52
CA GLN A 70 -8.58 7.98 0.37
C GLN A 70 -8.98 8.18 -1.09
#